data_AF-A0A8C8EAF0-F1
#
_entry.id   AF-A0A8C8EAF0-F1
#
_cell.length_a   1.000
_cell.length_b   1.000
_cell.length_c   1.000
_cell.angle_alpha   90.00
_cell.angle_beta   90.00
_cell.angle_gamma   90.00
#
_symmetry.space_group_name_H-M   'P 1'
#
loop_
_entity.id
_entity.type
_entity.pdbx_description
1 polymer ?
#
loop_
_entity_poly.entity_id
_entity_poly.type
_entity_poly.pdbx_seq_one_letter_code
_entity_poly.pdbx_strand_id
1 'polypeptide(L)'
;APHKLVAIDCEMVGTGPGGRTSALARCSIVSYGGDVLYDQYVRPTAPIVDYRTRWSGIRRQHMANAVPFGKAQREVRPRLRF
;
A
#
# COMPACT_ATOMS: atom_id res chain seq x y z
N ALA A 1 18.31 -14.82 -11.01
CA ALA A 1 17.86 -14.67 -12.40
C ALA A 1 16.78 -13.59 -12.47
N PRO A 2 16.64 -12.85 -13.58
CA PRO A 2 15.81 -11.64 -13.68
C PRO A 2 14.35 -11.84 -13.25
N HIS A 3 13.81 -13.04 -13.44
CA HIS A 3 12.45 -13.42 -13.03
C HIS A 3 12.22 -13.49 -11.51
N LYS A 4 13.25 -13.21 -10.68
CA LYS A 4 13.15 -13.14 -9.20
C LYS A 4 13.21 -11.71 -8.66
N LEU A 5 13.23 -10.69 -9.52
CA LEU A 5 13.26 -9.29 -9.12
C LEU A 5 11.87 -8.68 -9.26
N VAL A 6 11.49 -7.90 -8.26
CA VAL A 6 10.28 -7.08 -8.25
C VAL A 6 10.63 -5.68 -7.76
N ALA A 7 9.90 -4.68 -8.24
CA ALA A 7 9.91 -3.35 -7.65
C ALA A 7 8.64 -3.16 -6.79
N ILE A 8 8.78 -2.43 -5.69
CA ILE A 8 7.69 -2.14 -4.76
C ILE A 8 7.69 -0.65 -4.47
N ASP A 9 6.50 -0.07 -4.46
CA ASP A 9 6.27 1.29 -3.99
C ASP A 9 4.99 1.34 -3.13
N CYS A 10 5.02 2.19 -2.11
CA CYS A 10 3.97 2.26 -1.10
C CYS A 10 3.61 3.72 -0.84
N GLU A 11 2.31 3.97 -0.74
CA GLU A 11 1.79 5.27 -0.34
C GLU A 11 1.31 5.24 1.11
N MET A 12 1.69 6.26 1.87
CA MET A 12 1.39 6.35 3.29
C MET A 12 0.46 7.53 3.61
N VAL A 13 -0.43 7.30 4.58
CA VAL A 13 -1.27 8.31 5.22
C VAL A 13 -0.86 8.50 6.68
N GLY A 14 -1.25 9.61 7.27
CA GLY A 14 -1.04 9.93 8.68
C GLY A 14 -2.14 9.36 9.57
N THR A 15 -1.73 8.64 10.62
CA THR A 15 -2.57 8.13 11.71
C THR A 15 -2.03 8.60 13.06
N GLY A 16 -2.82 8.42 14.13
CA GLY A 16 -2.41 8.77 15.50
C GLY A 16 -2.33 10.28 15.76
N PRO A 17 -1.80 10.70 16.93
CA PRO A 17 -1.77 12.11 17.33
C PRO A 17 -1.05 12.99 16.30
N GLY A 18 -1.77 14.00 15.79
CA GLY A 18 -1.26 14.93 14.77
C GLY A 18 -0.86 14.29 13.45
N GLY A 19 -1.31 13.07 13.15
CA GLY A 19 -1.01 12.38 11.89
C GLY A 19 0.46 12.01 11.71
N ARG A 20 1.22 11.93 12.81
CA ARG A 20 2.67 11.71 12.79
C ARG A 20 3.07 10.26 12.50
N THR A 21 2.19 9.30 12.77
CA THR A 21 2.46 7.89 12.44
C THR A 21 2.09 7.63 10.99
N SER A 22 3.05 7.16 10.19
CA SER A 22 2.79 6.73 8.82
C SER A 22 2.14 5.35 8.79
N ALA A 23 1.03 5.19 8.07
CA ALA A 23 0.37 3.91 7.85
C ALA A 23 0.12 3.68 6.35
N LEU A 24 0.23 2.43 5.90
CA LEU A 24 0.10 2.04 4.49
C LEU A 24 -1.33 2.28 3.98
N ALA A 25 -1.44 2.94 2.83
CA ALA A 25 -2.71 3.24 2.16
C ALA A 25 -2.79 2.75 0.70
N ARG A 26 -1.65 2.46 0.05
CA ARG A 26 -1.58 1.76 -1.24
C ARG A 26 -0.25 1.02 -1.33
N CYS A 27 -0.26 -0.15 -1.95
CA CYS A 27 0.96 -0.88 -2.29
C CYS A 27 0.88 -1.31 -3.75
N SER A 28 1.95 -1.02 -4.49
CA SER A 28 2.15 -1.39 -5.90
C SER A 28 3.39 -2.25 -6.00
N ILE A 29 3.29 -3.40 -6.67
CA ILE A 29 4.37 -4.34 -6.93
C ILE A 29 4.36 -4.70 -8.41
N VAL A 30 5.51 -4.56 -9.06
CA VAL A 30 5.69 -4.92 -10.48
C VAL A 30 6.82 -5.93 -10.66
N SER A 31 6.70 -6.79 -11.66
CA SER A 31 7.74 -7.72 -12.09
C SER A 31 8.89 -6.97 -12.78
N TYR A 32 10.05 -7.61 -12.93
CA TYR A 32 11.14 -7.07 -13.75
C TYR A 32 10.72 -6.73 -15.20
N GLY A 33 9.75 -7.48 -15.75
CA GLY A 33 9.18 -7.23 -17.08
C GLY A 33 8.15 -6.10 -17.13
N GLY A 34 7.80 -5.51 -15.99
CA GLY A 34 6.81 -4.44 -15.88
C GLY A 34 5.37 -4.92 -15.63
N ASP A 35 5.14 -6.22 -15.45
CA ASP A 35 3.79 -6.73 -15.15
C ASP A 35 3.35 -6.29 -13.75
N VAL A 36 2.11 -5.84 -13.61
CA VAL A 36 1.53 -5.51 -12.30
C VAL A 36 1.19 -6.78 -11.55
N LEU A 37 1.95 -7.08 -10.50
CA LEU A 37 1.75 -8.25 -9.63
C LEU A 37 0.78 -7.95 -8.48
N TYR A 38 0.73 -6.69 -8.04
CA TYR A 38 -0.16 -6.19 -7.00
C TYR A 38 -0.31 -4.68 -7.15
N ASP A 39 -1.53 -4.16 -7.12
CA ASP A 39 -1.78 -2.72 -6.99
C ASP A 39 -3.12 -2.54 -6.30
N GLN A 40 -3.10 -2.25 -5.00
CA GLN A 40 -4.31 -2.16 -4.20
C GLN A 40 -4.22 -1.01 -3.20
N TYR A 41 -5.35 -0.33 -3.01
CA TYR A 41 -5.56 0.51 -1.84
C TYR A 41 -5.73 -0.37 -0.60
N VAL A 42 -5.01 -0.02 0.46
CA VAL A 42 -5.00 -0.76 1.72
C VAL A 42 -5.63 0.12 2.80
N ARG A 43 -6.56 -0.42 3.57
CA ARG A 43 -7.15 0.29 4.70
C ARG A 43 -6.22 0.15 5.92
N PRO A 44 -5.67 1.25 6.46
CA PRO A 44 -4.90 1.22 7.69
C PRO A 44 -5.70 0.63 8.85
N THR A 45 -5.02 0.02 9.82
CA THR A 45 -5.64 -0.50 11.03
C THR A 45 -6.08 0.61 11.99
N ALA A 46 -5.36 1.73 12.01
CA ALA A 46 -5.70 2.92 12.79
C ALA A 46 -6.50 3.94 11.97
N PRO A 47 -7.33 4.79 12.60
CA PRO A 47 -8.03 5.87 11.90
C PRO A 47 -7.07 6.83 11.19
N ILE A 48 -7.40 7.16 9.95
CA ILE A 48 -6.69 8.17 9.16
C ILE A 48 -7.09 9.55 9.68
N VAL A 49 -6.10 10.37 10.02
CA VAL A 49 -6.29 11.76 10.45
C VAL A 49 -5.76 12.76 9.42
N ASP A 50 -4.79 12.33 8.60
CA ASP A 50 -4.27 13.12 7.48
C ASP A 50 -4.03 12.20 6.28
N TYR A 51 -4.66 12.47 5.14
CA TYR A 51 -4.46 11.69 3.92
C TYR A 51 -3.14 11.97 3.23
N ARG A 52 -2.46 13.08 3.55
CA ARG A 52 -1.21 13.49 2.91
C ARG A 52 -1.33 13.55 1.38
N THR A 53 -2.52 13.88 0.87
CA THR A 53 -2.90 13.74 -0.55
C THR A 53 -1.95 14.45 -1.50
N ARG A 54 -1.35 15.58 -1.09
CA ARG A 54 -0.34 16.30 -1.88
C ARG A 54 0.86 15.42 -2.27
N TRP A 55 1.22 14.47 -1.40
CA TRP A 55 2.34 13.57 -1.61
C TRP A 55 1.85 12.18 -2.04
N SER A 56 0.83 11.65 -1.38
CA SER A 56 0.40 10.26 -1.54
C SER A 56 -0.63 10.02 -2.64
N GLY A 57 -1.31 11.09 -3.09
CA GLY A 57 -2.48 11.00 -3.96
C GLY A 57 -3.71 10.31 -3.33
N ILE A 58 -3.62 9.82 -2.07
CA ILE A 58 -4.72 9.10 -1.42
C ILE A 58 -5.85 10.07 -1.05
N ARG A 59 -7.08 9.64 -1.32
CA ARG A 59 -8.32 10.36 -1.00
C ARG A 59 -9.26 9.46 -0.23
N ARG A 60 -10.20 10.05 0.51
CA ARG A 60 -11.21 9.31 1.29
C ARG A 60 -11.97 8.27 0.47
N GLN A 61 -12.30 8.57 -0.78
CA GLN A 61 -13.00 7.64 -1.68
C GLN A 61 -12.22 6.35 -1.97
N HIS A 62 -10.88 6.41 -1.97
CA HIS A 62 -10.04 5.21 -2.17
C HIS A 62 -10.21 4.20 -1.03
N MET A 63 -10.60 4.68 0.17
CA MET A 63 -10.80 3.82 1.34
C MET A 63 -12.16 3.10 1.35
N ALA A 64 -13.09 3.45 0.44
CA ALA A 64 -14.40 2.80 0.38
C ALA A 64 -14.29 1.31 0.04
N ASN A 65 -13.38 0.96 -0.88
CA ASN A 65 -13.15 -0.41 -1.35
C ASN A 65 -11.73 -0.92 -1.03
N ALA A 66 -11.00 -0.22 -0.14
CA ALA A 66 -9.64 -0.61 0.21
C ALA A 66 -9.61 -1.94 0.95
N VAL A 67 -8.65 -2.80 0.60
CA VAL A 67 -8.49 -4.10 1.24
C VAL A 67 -7.99 -3.94 2.67
N PRO A 68 -8.45 -4.75 3.64
CA PRO A 68 -7.91 -4.70 5.00
C PRO A 68 -6.41 -5.01 5.03
N PHE A 69 -5.65 -4.30 5.86
CA PHE A 69 -4.19 -4.46 5.97
C PHE A 69 -3.73 -5.93 6.11
N GLY A 70 -4.38 -6.70 6.99
CA GLY A 70 -4.04 -8.11 7.18
C GLY A 70 -4.30 -8.98 5.94
N LYS A 71 -5.28 -8.63 5.10
CA LYS A 71 -5.52 -9.30 3.81
C LYS A 71 -4.40 -8.95 2.82
N ALA A 72 -4.05 -7.66 2.70
CA ALA A 72 -2.95 -7.20 1.85
C ALA A 72 -1.62 -7.91 2.19
N GLN A 73 -1.28 -8.04 3.47
CA GLN A 73 -0.07 -8.76 3.88
C GLN A 73 -0.07 -10.24 3.47
N ARG A 74 -1.23 -10.92 3.54
CA ARG A 74 -1.35 -12.32 3.08
C ARG A 74 -1.19 -12.45 1.58
N GLU A 75 -1.69 -11.48 0.81
CA GLU A 75 -1.57 -11.45 -0.65
C GLU A 75 -0.14 -11.10 -1.08
N VAL A 76 0.52 -10.15 -0.43
CA VAL A 76 1.88 -9.72 -0.78
C VAL A 76 2.94 -10.76 -0.39
N ARG A 77 2.78 -11.46 0.73
CA ARG A 77 3.79 -12.41 1.24
C ARG A 77 4.29 -13.45 0.21
N PRO A 78 3.44 -14.17 -0.55
CA PRO A 78 3.94 -15.13 -1.55
C PRO A 78 4.64 -14.45 -2.74
N ARG A 79 4.39 -13.17 -3.00
CA ARG A 79 5.00 -12.41 -4.11
C ARG A 79 6.42 -11.91 -3.78
N LEU A 80 6.79 -11.88 -2.50
CA LEU A 80 8.09 -11.42 -1.99
C LEU A 80 8.97 -12.55 -1.43
N ARG A 81 8.50 -13.80 -1.46
CA ARG A 81 9.26 -14.98 -1.03
C ARG A 81 9.81 -15.68 -2.27
N PHE A 82 11.12 -15.56 -2.48
CA PHE A 82 11.86 -16.16 -3.60
C PHE A 82 12.75 -17.33 -3.18
#